data_AF-A0A550GXQ3-F1
#
_entry.id   AF-A0A550GXQ3-F1
#
_cell.length_a   1.000
_cell.length_b   1.000
_cell.length_c   1.000
_cell.angle_alpha   90.00
_cell.angle_beta   90.00
_cell.angle_gamma   90.00
#
_symmetry.space_group_name_H-M   'P 1'
#
loop_
_entity.id
_entity.type
_entity.pdbx_description
1 polymer ?
#
loop_
_entity_poly.entity_id
_entity_poly.type
_entity_poly.pdbx_seq_one_letter_code
_entity_poly.pdbx_strand_id
1 'polypeptide(L)' 'MNNIHQDLESSIKLTKIQLISLKLMGITPTSKRKLPGWRGELQFYAFNCPTHGVVEDYPHGYGQTLRCSKCLKKDMDH' A
#
# COMPACT_ATOMS: atom_id res chain seq x y z
N MET A 1 22.96 5.31 6.56
CA MET A 1 21.79 4.84 7.33
C MET A 1 20.91 4.08 6.35
N ASN A 2 20.93 2.75 6.42
CA ASN A 2 20.26 1.91 5.44
C ASN A 2 18.76 1.93 5.74
N ASN A 3 17.98 2.60 4.89
CA ASN A 3 16.52 2.55 4.94
C ASN A 3 16.07 1.14 4.47
N ILE A 4 15.92 0.22 5.42
CA ILE A 4 15.51 -1.19 5.26
C ILE A 4 14.01 -1.32 4.89
N HIS A 5 13.44 -0.33 4.21
CA HIS A 5 12.11 -0.45 3.62
C HIS A 5 12.23 -0.50 2.09
N GLN A 6 13.19 -1.30 1.62
CA GLN A 6 13.31 -1.69 0.23
C GLN A 6 12.10 -2.53 -0.17
N ASP A 7 11.36 -2.00 -1.14
CA ASP A 7 11.05 -2.75 -2.36
C ASP A 7 10.50 -4.17 -2.13
N LEU A 8 9.46 -4.28 -1.28
CA LEU A 8 8.53 -5.39 -1.42
C LEU A 8 7.74 -5.11 -2.72
N GLU A 9 8.36 -5.41 -3.86
CA GLU A 9 7.67 -5.81 -5.09
C GLU A 9 6.92 -7.13 -4.82
N SER A 10 6.16 -7.18 -3.71
CA SER A 10 5.19 -8.21 -3.44
C SER A 10 4.11 -8.02 -4.47
N SER A 11 4.12 -8.90 -5.47
CA SER A 11 2.96 -9.12 -6.34
C SER A 11 1.71 -9.15 -5.46
N ILE A 12 0.87 -8.10 -5.58
CA ILE A 12 -0.33 -7.96 -4.78
C ILE A 12 -1.27 -9.08 -5.21
N LYS A 13 -1.37 -10.14 -4.41
CA LYS A 13 -2.26 -11.26 -4.68
C LYS A 13 -3.66 -10.91 -4.21
N LEU A 14 -4.51 -10.50 -5.15
CA LEU A 14 -5.92 -10.21 -4.90
C LEU A 14 -6.79 -11.43 -5.21
N THR A 15 -7.73 -11.71 -4.32
CA THR A 15 -8.82 -12.64 -4.60
C THR A 15 -9.79 -12.04 -5.63
N LYS A 16 -10.62 -12.87 -6.27
CA LYS A 16 -11.64 -12.39 -7.22
C LYS A 16 -12.59 -11.35 -6.60
N ILE A 17 -12.94 -11.54 -5.33
CA ILE A 17 -13.80 -10.61 -4.58
C ILE A 17 -13.09 -9.27 -4.39
N GLN A 18 -11.81 -9.30 -3.98
CA GLN A 18 -11.01 -8.08 -3.84
C GLN A 18 -10.83 -7.36 -5.19
N LEU A 19 -10.65 -8.09 -6.29
CA LEU A 19 -10.57 -7.50 -7.63
C LEU A 19 -11.86 -6.80 -8.03
N ILE A 20 -13.03 -7.39 -7.74
CA ILE A 20 -14.33 -6.76 -8.02
C ILE A 20 -14.51 -5.52 -7.13
N SER A 21 -14.23 -5.64 -5.83
CA SER A 21 -14.27 -4.52 -4.88
C SER A 21 -13.37 -3.37 -5.32
N LEU A 22 -12.15 -3.67 -5.76
CA LEU A 22 -11.19 -2.68 -6.27
C LEU A 22 -11.70 -2.00 -7.55
N LYS A 23 -12.34 -2.72 -8.46
CA LYS A 23 -12.92 -2.15 -9.68
C LYS A 23 -14.09 -1.20 -9.39
N LEU A 24 -14.91 -1.50 -8.38
CA LEU A 24 -16.10 -0.72 -8.05
C LEU A 24 -15.80 0.47 -7.14
N MET A 25 -14.95 0.27 -6.13
CA MET A 25 -14.70 1.26 -5.08
C MET A 25 -13.34 1.97 -5.23
N GLY A 26 -12.47 1.49 -6.10
CA GLY A 26 -11.10 2.00 -6.24
C GLY A 26 -10.16 1.60 -5.11
N ILE A 27 -10.65 0.85 -4.11
CA ILE A 27 -9.91 0.39 -2.93
C ILE A 27 -10.48 -0.92 -2.39
N THR A 28 -9.64 -1.77 -1.81
CA THR A 28 -10.06 -3.00 -1.11
C THR A 28 -9.06 -3.37 0.00
N PRO A 29 -9.52 -3.86 1.18
CA PRO A 29 -8.61 -4.33 2.21
C PRO A 29 -7.89 -5.62 1.78
N THR A 30 -6.60 -5.72 2.12
CA THR A 30 -5.77 -6.90 1.87
C THR A 30 -5.41 -7.60 3.18
N SER A 31 -4.14 -7.91 3.42
CA SER A 31 -3.67 -8.61 4.60
C SER A 31 -3.34 -7.66 5.75
N LYS A 32 -3.52 -8.13 6.98
CA LYS A 32 -2.88 -7.51 8.15
C LYS A 32 -1.45 -8.00 8.25
N ARG A 33 -0.50 -7.09 8.52
CA ARG A 33 0.92 -7.43 8.69
C ARG A 33 1.50 -6.69 9.88
N LYS A 34 2.35 -7.37 10.63
CA LYS A 34 3.17 -6.73 11.66
C LYS A 34 4.48 -6.26 11.04
N LEU A 35 4.76 -4.97 11.12
CA LEU A 35 6.04 -4.41 10.65
C LEU A 35 7.10 -4.47 11.77
N PRO A 36 8.39 -4.59 11.42
CA PRO A 36 9.47 -4.51 12.39
C PRO A 36 9.40 -3.21 13.20
N GLY A 37 9.51 -3.30 14.53
CA GLY A 37 9.41 -2.15 15.43
C GLY A 37 7.98 -1.71 15.79
N TRP A 38 6.94 -2.30 15.18
CA TRP A 38 5.56 -1.99 15.51
C TRP A 38 5.02 -2.92 16.59
N ARG A 39 4.29 -2.33 17.57
CA ARG A 39 3.66 -3.08 18.66
C ARG A 39 2.46 -3.92 18.19
N GLY A 40 1.71 -3.43 17.19
CA GLY A 40 0.51 -4.07 16.66
C GLY A 40 0.60 -4.43 15.17
N GLU A 41 -0.49 -5.00 14.66
CA GLU A 41 -0.66 -5.27 13.23
C GLU A 41 -1.25 -4.06 12.50
N LEU A 42 -0.85 -3.89 11.25
CA LEU A 42 -1.38 -2.87 10.34
C LEU A 42 -2.22 -3.53 9.27
N GLN A 43 -3.41 -2.98 9.02
CA GLN A 43 -4.24 -3.35 7.88
C GLN A 43 -3.71 -2.65 6.62
N PHE A 44 -3.41 -3.44 5.59
CA PHE A 44 -3.07 -2.93 4.27
C PHE A 44 -4.29 -2.88 3.36
N TYR A 45 -4.22 -2.01 2.36
CA TYR A 45 -5.24 -1.78 1.35
C TYR A 45 -4.60 -1.73 -0.03
N ALA A 46 -5.18 -2.44 -0.98
CA ALA A 46 -4.88 -2.26 -2.39
C ALA A 46 -5.78 -1.16 -2.95
N PHE A 47 -5.21 -0.24 -3.74
CA PHE A 47 -5.93 0.86 -4.37
C PHE A 47 -5.34 1.21 -5.73
N ASN A 48 -6.11 1.92 -6.55
CA ASN A 48 -5.66 2.34 -7.88
C ASN A 48 -4.90 3.67 -7.80
N CYS A 49 -3.61 3.64 -8.11
CA CYS A 49 -2.83 4.83 -8.42
C CYS A 49 -3.02 5.20 -9.90
N PRO A 50 -3.38 6.46 -10.23
CA PRO A 50 -3.54 6.90 -11.62
C PRO A 50 -2.29 6.71 -12.50
N THR A 51 -1.09 6.71 -11.88
CA THR A 51 0.19 6.63 -12.58
C THR A 51 0.79 5.22 -12.57
N HIS A 52 0.63 4.47 -11.48
CA HIS A 52 1.34 3.22 -11.25
C HIS A 52 0.44 1.98 -11.22
N GLY A 53 -0.86 2.14 -11.47
CA GLY A 53 -1.83 1.06 -11.42
C GLY A 53 -2.15 0.62 -9.99
N VAL A 54 -2.38 -0.68 -9.78
CA VAL A 54 -2.72 -1.22 -8.45
C VAL A 54 -1.49 -1.21 -7.56
N VAL A 55 -1.59 -0.52 -6.43
CA VAL A 55 -0.57 -0.44 -5.40
C VAL A 55 -1.16 -0.80 -4.04
N GLU A 56 -0.31 -1.10 -3.07
CA GLU A 56 -0.72 -1.46 -1.72
C GLU A 56 -0.04 -0.56 -0.70
N ASP A 57 -0.80 -0.11 0.30
CA ASP A 57 -0.29 0.71 1.39
C ASP A 57 -1.13 0.53 2.66
N TYR A 58 -0.67 1.05 3.79
CA TYR A 58 -1.46 1.17 5.02
C TYR A 58 -1.78 2.65 5.32
N PRO A 59 -2.86 2.97 6.03
CA PRO A 59 -3.22 4.36 6.32
C PRO A 59 -2.15 5.06 7.16
N HIS A 60 -1.67 6.21 6.68
CA HIS A 60 -0.62 6.99 7.35
C HIS A 60 -1.17 8.18 8.11
N GLY A 61 -0.53 8.49 9.24
CA GLY A 61 -0.75 9.69 10.03
C GLY A 61 -2.16 9.83 10.62
N TYR A 62 -2.44 11.00 11.20
CA TYR A 62 -3.74 11.27 11.82
C TYR A 62 -4.90 11.21 10.81
N GLY A 63 -4.66 11.65 9.57
CA GLY A 63 -5.64 11.67 8.49
C GLY A 63 -5.90 10.32 7.82
N GLN A 64 -5.28 9.23 8.27
CA GLN A 64 -5.49 7.87 7.75
C GLN A 64 -5.41 7.80 6.21
N THR A 65 -4.41 8.47 5.64
CA THR A 65 -4.30 8.65 4.19
C THR A 65 -3.44 7.55 3.58
N LEU A 66 -3.89 6.98 2.46
CA LEU A 66 -3.09 6.06 1.64
C LEU A 66 -2.28 6.84 0.63
N ARG A 67 -1.01 6.47 0.44
CA ARG A 67 -0.11 7.14 -0.50
C ARG A 67 0.60 6.11 -1.37
N CYS A 68 0.66 6.39 -2.66
CA CYS A 68 1.42 5.52 -3.56
C CYS A 68 2.92 5.67 -3.26
N SER A 69 3.54 4.63 -2.72
CA SER A 69 4.99 4.61 -2.42
C SER A 69 5.86 4.91 -3.64
N LYS A 70 5.41 4.48 -4.83
CA LYS A 70 6.07 4.76 -6.11
C LYS A 70 6.03 6.25 -6.49
N CYS A 71 4.91 6.94 -6.21
CA CYS A 71 4.85 8.40 -6.36
C CYS A 71 5.79 9.10 -5.38
N LEU A 72 5.78 8.69 -4.11
CA LEU A 72 6.60 9.31 -3.07
C LEU A 72 8.11 9.20 -3.35
N LYS A 73 8.58 8.06 -3.89
CA LYS A 73 10.00 7.85 -4.21
C LYS A 73 10.48 8.83 -5.30
N LYS A 74 9.66 9.08 -6.32
CA LYS A 74 9.97 9.99 -7.43
C LYS A 74 10.20 11.44 -6.97
N ASP A 75 9.48 11.87 -5.94
CA ASP A 75 9.58 13.23 -5.41
C ASP A 75 10.83 13.45 -4.54
N MET A 76 11.57 12.38 -4.19
CA MET A 76 12.77 12.44 -3.33
C MET A 76 14.10 12.37 -4.10
N ASP A 77 14.04 12.15 -5.43
CA ASP A 77 15.21 12.07 -6.31
C ASP A 77 15.53 13.42 -7.02
N HIS A 78 14.94 14.53 -6.57
CA HIS A 78 15.21 15.90 -7.02
C HIS A 78 15.90 16.72 -5.92
#